data_AF-A0A7W1UML8-F1
#
_entry.id   AF-A0A7W1UML8-F1
#
_cell.length_a   1.000
_cell.length_b   1.000
_cell.length_c   1.000
_cell.angle_alpha   90.00
_cell.angle_beta   90.00
_cell.angle_gamma   90.00
#
_symmetry.space_group_name_H-M   'P 1'
#
loop_
_entity.id
_entity.type
_entity.pdbx_description
1 polymer ?
#
loop_
_entity_poly.entity_id
_entity_poly.type
_entity_poly.pdbx_seq_one_letter_code
_entity_poly.pdbx_strand_id
1 'polypeptide(L)'
;MKKTTLFLLINICSLITFAQTTKPAVKSSGKPKLVVGIVIDQMRYDYIYRYWNKFGNDGFKKLVNEGFFCKNTNFNYVPTYTGPGHASIFTGTTPSVHGIIANDWFDAVKKNKVYCAEDNNVIGVGTTAKEGKRSPVNMKTTTITDELRLSSNMKSKVIGIALKDRSAILPAGHTANAAYWYDGSNGFFISSSYYMKELPQWVQDFNKKELPKKYLSQPWNALLPMDQYTESLPDDNKYELVWKGETKPVFPHDLAKLYPSNGGLGMIRSTPFGNTLTKDFA
;
A
#
# COMPACT_ATOMS: atom_id res chain seq x y z
N MET A 1 -52.26 -57.82 -41.64
CA MET A 1 -50.80 -57.78 -41.38
C MET A 1 -50.32 -56.34 -41.30
N LYS A 2 -49.46 -56.05 -40.32
CA LYS A 2 -48.67 -54.82 -40.11
C LYS A 2 -49.43 -53.56 -39.64
N LYS A 3 -49.29 -53.24 -38.35
CA LYS A 3 -49.06 -51.89 -37.77
C LYS A 3 -49.09 -51.98 -36.24
N THR A 4 -48.00 -52.43 -35.62
CA THR A 4 -47.92 -52.45 -34.14
C THR A 4 -46.50 -52.29 -33.59
N THR A 5 -45.56 -51.77 -34.37
CA THR A 5 -44.13 -51.80 -33.99
C THR A 5 -43.43 -50.47 -34.24
N LEU A 6 -44.05 -49.34 -33.89
CA LEU A 6 -43.39 -48.02 -33.97
C LEU A 6 -43.66 -47.08 -32.80
N PHE A 7 -44.16 -47.56 -31.66
CA PHE A 7 -44.37 -46.71 -30.47
C PHE A 7 -43.43 -46.99 -29.30
N LEU A 8 -42.53 -47.98 -29.43
CA LEU A 8 -41.67 -48.40 -28.31
C LEU A 8 -40.23 -47.87 -28.36
N LEU A 9 -39.81 -47.19 -29.44
CA LEU A 9 -38.44 -46.66 -29.53
C LEU A 9 -38.28 -45.20 -29.07
N ILE A 10 -39.37 -44.44 -28.88
CA ILE A 10 -39.28 -43.04 -28.44
C ILE A 10 -39.27 -42.90 -26.90
N ASN A 11 -39.68 -43.94 -26.17
CA ASN A 11 -39.72 -43.91 -24.70
C ASN A 11 -38.42 -44.34 -23.99
N ILE A 12 -37.40 -44.80 -24.74
CA ILE A 12 -36.12 -45.23 -24.13
C ILE A 12 -35.06 -44.11 -24.15
N CYS A 13 -35.23 -43.05 -24.95
CA CYS A 13 -34.32 -41.90 -24.93
C CYS A 13 -34.59 -40.88 -23.81
N SER A 14 -35.68 -41.01 -23.05
CA SER A 14 -36.05 -40.07 -21.99
C SER A 14 -35.45 -40.40 -20.62
N LEU A 15 -34.74 -41.53 -20.47
CA LEU A 15 -34.26 -42.04 -19.18
C LEU A 15 -32.76 -41.84 -18.90
N ILE A 16 -32.05 -41.08 -19.75
CA ILE A 16 -30.63 -40.73 -19.53
C ILE A 16 -30.48 -39.25 -19.09
N THR A 17 -31.43 -38.74 -18.34
CA THR A 17 -31.35 -37.41 -17.69
C THR A 17 -31.00 -37.51 -16.20
N PHE A 18 -30.11 -38.44 -15.84
CA PHE A 18 -29.47 -38.51 -14.52
C PHE A 18 -27.95 -38.33 -14.64
N ALA A 19 -27.50 -37.11 -14.96
CA ALA A 19 -26.11 -36.70 -14.76
C ALA A 19 -25.91 -35.18 -14.75
N GLN A 20 -26.83 -34.39 -14.21
CA GLN A 20 -26.42 -33.14 -13.59
C GLN A 20 -26.15 -33.45 -12.13
N THR A 21 -24.94 -33.93 -11.84
CA THR A 21 -24.37 -33.80 -10.50
C THR A 21 -24.52 -32.32 -10.15
N THR A 22 -25.40 -32.02 -9.20
CA THR A 22 -25.47 -30.69 -8.59
C THR A 22 -24.05 -30.41 -8.11
N LYS A 23 -23.32 -29.54 -8.83
CA LYS A 23 -22.06 -29.01 -8.31
C LYS A 23 -22.41 -28.52 -6.91
N PRO A 24 -21.74 -29.00 -5.85
CA PRO A 24 -22.00 -28.49 -4.52
C PRO A 24 -21.93 -26.98 -4.65
N ALA A 25 -23.03 -26.30 -4.31
CA ALA A 25 -23.07 -24.85 -4.29
C ALA A 25 -21.83 -24.44 -3.52
N VAL A 26 -20.92 -23.73 -4.18
CA VAL A 26 -19.75 -23.15 -3.52
C VAL A 26 -20.35 -22.42 -2.34
N LYS A 27 -20.13 -22.94 -1.12
CA LYS A 27 -20.54 -22.27 0.11
C LYS A 27 -20.00 -20.87 -0.08
N SER A 28 -20.91 -19.90 -0.25
CA SER A 28 -20.55 -18.49 -0.25
C SER A 28 -19.76 -18.30 1.02
N SER A 29 -18.43 -18.21 0.89
CA SER A 29 -17.59 -17.83 2.00
C SER A 29 -18.13 -16.47 2.37
N GLY A 30 -18.78 -16.37 3.53
CA GLY A 30 -19.42 -15.14 3.96
C GLY A 30 -18.46 -13.96 3.81
N LYS A 31 -19.01 -12.75 3.66
CA LYS A 31 -18.20 -11.53 3.45
C LYS A 31 -17.02 -11.50 4.44
N PRO A 32 -15.79 -11.28 3.97
CA PRO A 32 -14.63 -11.24 4.85
C PRO A 32 -14.82 -10.16 5.91
N LYS A 33 -14.44 -10.46 7.15
CA LYS A 33 -14.56 -9.50 8.28
C LYS A 33 -13.56 -8.35 8.17
N LEU A 34 -12.46 -8.57 7.45
CA LEU A 34 -11.39 -7.62 7.21
C LEU A 34 -10.82 -7.83 5.81
N VAL A 35 -10.53 -6.74 5.11
CA VAL A 35 -9.78 -6.72 3.86
C VAL A 35 -8.54 -5.86 4.10
N VAL A 36 -7.36 -6.38 3.77
CA VAL A 36 -6.08 -5.69 3.94
C VAL A 36 -5.50 -5.41 2.55
N GLY A 37 -5.38 -4.13 2.20
CA GLY A 37 -4.72 -3.68 0.97
C GLY A 37 -3.27 -3.30 1.27
N ILE A 38 -2.31 -3.97 0.62
CA ILE A 38 -0.87 -3.69 0.78
C ILE A 38 -0.31 -3.26 -0.57
N VAL A 39 0.22 -2.04 -0.64
CA VAL A 39 0.96 -1.53 -1.80
C VAL A 39 2.41 -1.32 -1.39
N ILE A 40 3.32 -2.05 -2.03
CA ILE A 40 4.76 -1.93 -1.77
C ILE A 40 5.31 -0.94 -2.79
N ASP A 41 5.61 0.27 -2.33
CA ASP A 41 6.04 1.38 -3.19
C ASP A 41 7.33 1.00 -3.95
N GLN A 42 7.34 1.28 -5.26
CA GLN A 42 8.43 0.95 -6.18
C GLN A 42 8.79 -0.55 -6.28
N MET A 43 7.92 -1.47 -5.85
CA MET A 43 8.17 -2.90 -6.03
C MET A 43 7.97 -3.30 -7.49
N ARG A 44 9.08 -3.65 -8.17
CA ARG A 44 9.03 -4.24 -9.49
C ARG A 44 8.56 -5.69 -9.42
N TYR A 45 7.85 -6.12 -10.46
CA TYR A 45 7.37 -7.48 -10.59
C TYR A 45 8.48 -8.55 -10.48
N ASP A 46 9.65 -8.28 -11.06
CA ASP A 46 10.78 -9.22 -11.08
C ASP A 46 11.39 -9.48 -9.70
N TYR A 47 11.16 -8.63 -8.69
CA TYR A 47 11.67 -8.84 -7.33
C TYR A 47 11.13 -10.13 -6.70
N ILE A 48 9.91 -10.55 -7.05
CA ILE A 48 9.31 -11.79 -6.54
C ILE A 48 10.17 -13.00 -6.91
N TYR A 49 10.59 -13.09 -8.18
CA TYR A 49 11.36 -14.23 -8.66
C TYR A 49 12.85 -14.06 -8.40
N ARG A 50 13.38 -12.85 -8.54
CA ARG A 50 14.80 -12.56 -8.34
C ARG A 50 15.27 -12.93 -6.94
N TYR A 51 14.45 -12.69 -5.92
CA TYR A 51 14.80 -12.99 -4.53
C TYR A 51 14.06 -14.19 -3.96
N TRP A 52 13.43 -15.01 -4.82
CA TRP A 52 12.54 -16.10 -4.39
C TRP A 52 13.19 -17.06 -3.39
N ASN A 53 14.44 -17.45 -3.66
CA ASN A 53 15.17 -18.40 -2.81
C ASN A 53 15.55 -17.81 -1.44
N LYS A 54 15.53 -16.48 -1.28
CA LYS A 54 15.84 -15.78 -0.03
C LYS A 54 14.60 -15.42 0.79
N PHE A 55 13.40 -15.56 0.24
CA PHE A 55 12.17 -15.31 1.00
C PHE A 55 11.82 -16.46 1.95
N GLY A 56 11.34 -16.11 3.14
CA GLY A 56 10.67 -17.04 4.05
C GLY A 56 9.30 -17.49 3.51
N ASN A 57 8.74 -18.54 4.12
CA ASN A 57 7.50 -19.16 3.64
C ASN A 57 6.25 -18.33 3.94
N ASP A 58 6.22 -17.58 5.04
CA ASP A 58 5.02 -16.88 5.54
C ASP A 58 4.76 -15.49 4.93
N GLY A 59 5.49 -15.12 3.88
CA GLY A 59 5.38 -13.81 3.21
C GLY A 59 4.96 -13.93 1.75
N PHE A 60 5.79 -13.40 0.84
CA PHE A 60 5.54 -13.46 -0.61
C PHE A 60 5.30 -14.88 -1.13
N LYS A 61 6.03 -15.88 -0.62
CA LYS A 61 5.84 -17.29 -1.01
C LYS A 61 4.42 -17.76 -0.73
N LYS A 62 3.90 -17.51 0.47
CA LYS A 62 2.51 -17.80 0.82
C LYS A 62 1.52 -17.13 -0.12
N LEU A 63 1.66 -15.82 -0.34
CA LEU A 63 0.76 -15.06 -1.23
C LEU A 63 0.77 -15.60 -2.67
N VAL A 64 1.92 -16.00 -3.18
CA VAL A 64 2.07 -16.54 -4.54
C VAL A 64 1.57 -17.99 -4.65
N ASN A 65 1.86 -18.84 -3.66
CA ASN A 65 1.56 -20.27 -3.71
C ASN A 65 0.13 -20.61 -3.29
N GLU A 66 -0.46 -19.86 -2.37
CA GLU A 66 -1.79 -20.11 -1.80
C GLU A 66 -2.85 -19.10 -2.28
N GLY A 67 -2.41 -18.01 -2.90
CA GLY A 67 -3.28 -16.94 -3.39
C GLY A 67 -3.48 -16.98 -4.90
N PHE A 68 -3.97 -15.86 -5.43
CA PHE A 68 -4.05 -15.63 -6.87
C PHE A 68 -2.96 -14.65 -7.29
N PHE A 69 -2.07 -15.07 -8.20
CA PHE A 69 -0.94 -14.28 -8.63
C PHE A 69 -1.09 -13.76 -10.06
N CYS A 70 -1.46 -12.49 -10.20
CA CYS A 70 -1.57 -11.81 -11.49
C CYS A 70 -0.17 -11.48 -12.04
N LYS A 71 0.24 -12.18 -13.11
CA LYS A 71 1.61 -12.09 -13.66
C LYS A 71 1.81 -11.00 -14.71
N ASN A 72 0.74 -10.41 -15.23
CA ASN A 72 0.79 -9.43 -16.32
C ASN A 72 -0.11 -8.23 -16.03
N THR A 73 0.14 -7.54 -14.92
CA THR A 73 -0.58 -6.33 -14.53
C THR A 73 0.30 -5.12 -14.83
N ASN A 74 -0.18 -4.21 -15.69
CA ASN A 74 0.58 -3.06 -16.15
C ASN A 74 -0.18 -1.75 -15.88
N PHE A 75 0.56 -0.66 -15.70
CA PHE A 75 -0.03 0.68 -15.70
C PHE A 75 -0.56 1.00 -17.10
N ASN A 76 -1.78 1.51 -17.18
CA ASN A 76 -2.41 1.98 -18.41
C ASN A 76 -2.39 3.52 -18.51
N TYR A 77 -1.44 4.17 -17.82
CA TYR A 77 -1.27 5.62 -17.78
C TYR A 77 0.18 6.01 -17.53
N VAL A 78 0.47 7.30 -17.73
CA VAL A 78 1.74 7.96 -17.43
C VAL A 78 1.41 9.31 -16.78
N PRO A 79 2.21 9.82 -15.82
CA PRO A 79 3.41 9.22 -15.21
C PRO A 79 3.13 8.15 -14.14
N THR A 80 4.04 7.19 -13.99
CA THR A 80 3.98 6.10 -13.00
C THR A 80 4.52 6.52 -11.62
N TYR A 81 3.99 7.63 -11.10
CA TYR A 81 4.35 8.16 -9.78
C TYR A 81 3.49 7.59 -8.65
N THR A 82 3.96 7.73 -7.41
CA THR A 82 3.30 7.23 -6.19
C THR A 82 1.84 7.70 -6.06
N GLY A 83 1.57 9.01 -6.12
CA GLY A 83 0.22 9.56 -5.96
C GLY A 83 -0.78 9.01 -6.98
N PRO A 84 -0.51 9.15 -8.30
CA PRO A 84 -1.31 8.54 -9.35
C PRO A 84 -1.50 7.03 -9.14
N GLY A 85 -0.40 6.31 -8.85
CA GLY A 85 -0.38 4.88 -8.51
C GLY A 85 -1.40 4.48 -7.46
N HIS A 86 -1.33 5.11 -6.29
CA HIS A 86 -2.16 4.75 -5.14
C HIS A 86 -3.63 5.11 -5.39
N ALA A 87 -3.91 6.24 -6.04
CA ALA A 87 -5.28 6.60 -6.42
C ALA A 87 -5.86 5.60 -7.43
N SER A 88 -5.13 5.24 -8.49
CA SER A 88 -5.66 4.33 -9.52
C SER A 88 -5.97 2.93 -8.98
N ILE A 89 -5.14 2.37 -8.08
CA ILE A 89 -5.38 1.05 -7.47
C ILE A 89 -6.72 1.01 -6.73
N PHE A 90 -7.07 2.07 -5.99
CA PHE A 90 -8.24 2.08 -5.11
C PHE A 90 -9.48 2.71 -5.73
N THR A 91 -9.34 3.48 -6.81
CA THR A 91 -10.49 4.06 -7.55
C THR A 91 -10.92 3.22 -8.74
N GLY A 92 -10.07 2.31 -9.23
CA GLY A 92 -10.34 1.53 -10.44
C GLY A 92 -10.35 2.37 -11.73
N THR A 93 -9.82 3.59 -11.70
CA THR A 93 -9.76 4.50 -12.85
C THR A 93 -8.38 5.13 -13.01
N THR A 94 -8.19 5.95 -14.04
CA THR A 94 -6.90 6.56 -14.41
C THR A 94 -6.77 8.02 -13.95
N PRO A 95 -5.54 8.59 -13.97
CA PRO A 95 -5.31 9.97 -13.57
C PRO A 95 -6.16 11.03 -14.28
N SER A 96 -6.51 10.79 -15.54
CA SER A 96 -7.43 11.63 -16.32
C SER A 96 -8.83 11.74 -15.70
N VAL A 97 -9.26 10.77 -14.90
CA VAL A 97 -10.58 10.71 -14.28
C VAL A 97 -10.52 11.07 -12.79
N HIS A 98 -9.67 10.39 -12.00
CA HIS A 98 -9.57 10.66 -10.56
C HIS A 98 -8.84 11.95 -10.22
N GLY A 99 -8.17 12.60 -11.19
CA GLY A 99 -7.59 13.93 -11.07
C GLY A 99 -6.20 14.02 -10.42
N ILE A 100 -5.68 12.92 -9.89
CA ILE A 100 -4.32 12.85 -9.33
C ILE A 100 -3.33 12.51 -10.44
N ILE A 101 -2.85 13.53 -11.15
CA ILE A 101 -2.03 13.41 -12.37
C ILE A 101 -0.52 13.25 -12.12
N ALA A 102 -0.05 13.67 -10.96
CA ALA A 102 1.35 13.55 -10.54
C ALA A 102 1.43 13.63 -9.01
N ASN A 103 2.64 13.47 -8.44
CA ASN A 103 2.85 13.81 -7.02
C ASN A 103 2.70 15.33 -6.82
N ASP A 104 3.15 16.12 -7.79
CA ASP A 104 3.10 17.57 -7.82
C ASP A 104 2.77 18.01 -9.24
N TRP A 105 1.94 19.03 -9.40
CA TRP A 105 1.64 19.64 -10.70
C TRP A 105 1.54 21.15 -10.59
N PHE A 106 1.64 21.86 -11.73
CA PHE A 106 1.38 23.29 -11.77
C PHE A 106 -0.12 23.55 -11.99
N ASP A 107 -0.75 24.26 -11.07
CA ASP A 107 -2.12 24.74 -11.22
C ASP A 107 -2.09 26.10 -11.92
N ALA A 108 -2.58 26.14 -13.16
CA ALA A 108 -2.57 27.34 -13.99
C ALA A 108 -3.47 28.47 -13.47
N VAL A 109 -4.53 28.13 -12.71
CA VAL A 109 -5.45 29.11 -12.13
C VAL A 109 -4.83 29.74 -10.89
N LYS A 110 -4.26 28.92 -10.01
CA LYS A 110 -3.56 29.39 -8.79
C LYS A 110 -2.17 29.95 -9.08
N LYS A 111 -1.62 29.69 -10.27
CA LYS A 111 -0.25 30.02 -10.70
C LYS A 111 0.81 29.49 -9.73
N ASN A 112 0.61 28.29 -9.18
CA ASN A 112 1.51 27.69 -8.22
C ASN A 112 1.59 26.17 -8.40
N LYS A 113 2.67 25.55 -7.87
CA LYS A 113 2.75 24.10 -7.74
C LYS A 113 1.80 23.64 -6.62
N VAL A 114 1.07 22.57 -6.87
CA VAL A 114 0.17 21.91 -5.93
C VAL A 114 0.66 20.48 -5.73
N TYR A 115 0.82 20.10 -4.46
CA TYR A 115 1.12 18.74 -4.07
C TYR A 115 -0.17 17.90 -3.97
N CYS A 116 -0.10 16.63 -4.38
CA CYS A 116 -1.29 15.79 -4.61
C CYS A 116 -2.25 15.65 -3.44
N ALA A 117 -1.73 15.60 -2.22
CA ALA A 117 -2.53 15.52 -1.00
C ALA A 117 -2.50 16.83 -0.19
N GLU A 118 -1.99 17.93 -0.75
CA GLU A 118 -1.95 19.22 -0.04
C GLU A 118 -3.35 19.79 0.16
N ASP A 119 -3.62 20.21 1.39
CA ASP A 119 -4.82 20.94 1.76
C ASP A 119 -4.50 21.98 2.84
N ASN A 120 -4.54 23.25 2.45
CA ASN A 120 -4.26 24.36 3.37
C ASN A 120 -5.46 24.72 4.26
N ASN A 121 -6.62 24.09 4.06
CA ASN A 121 -7.82 24.31 4.88
C ASN A 121 -7.90 23.39 6.11
N VAL A 122 -6.99 22.42 6.22
CA VAL A 122 -6.89 21.53 7.37
C VAL A 122 -5.63 21.84 8.17
N ILE A 123 -5.67 21.50 9.45
CA ILE A 123 -4.51 21.58 10.36
C ILE A 123 -3.99 20.18 10.68
N GLY A 124 -2.71 20.09 11.03
CA GLY A 124 -2.10 18.85 11.49
C GLY A 124 -2.66 18.40 12.84
N VAL A 125 -2.81 17.09 13.02
CA VAL A 125 -3.21 16.46 14.27
C VAL A 125 -2.08 15.53 14.70
N GLY A 126 -1.41 15.86 15.81
CA GLY A 126 -0.15 15.25 16.21
C GLY A 126 1.10 15.93 15.64
N THR A 127 0.96 17.04 14.89
CA THR A 127 2.06 17.91 14.45
C THR A 127 1.57 19.34 14.23
N THR A 128 2.49 20.30 14.28
CA THR A 128 2.29 21.67 13.79
C THR A 128 2.99 21.92 12.44
N ALA A 129 3.73 20.93 11.94
CA ALA A 129 4.48 21.03 10.70
C ALA A 129 3.58 20.97 9.45
N LYS A 130 4.11 21.38 8.29
CA LYS A 130 3.38 21.39 7.01
C LYS A 130 2.92 19.99 6.58
N GLU A 131 3.58 18.95 7.08
CA GLU A 131 3.29 17.54 6.90
C GLU A 131 1.88 17.18 7.39
N GLY A 132 1.30 17.96 8.30
CA GLY A 132 -0.08 17.77 8.77
C GLY A 132 -1.17 18.41 7.89
N LYS A 133 -0.81 19.27 6.92
CA LYS A 133 -1.76 19.98 6.06
C LYS A 133 -2.16 19.14 4.84
N ARG A 134 -2.79 17.99 5.10
CA ARG A 134 -3.06 16.96 4.08
C ARG A 134 -4.47 16.40 4.13
N SER A 135 -5.07 16.17 2.96
CA SER A 135 -6.39 15.56 2.82
C SER A 135 -6.57 14.96 1.40
N PRO A 136 -7.65 14.21 1.12
CA PRO A 136 -7.93 13.70 -0.21
C PRO A 136 -8.60 14.74 -1.13
N VAL A 137 -8.64 16.04 -0.77
CA VAL A 137 -9.43 17.08 -1.46
C VAL A 137 -9.19 17.19 -2.97
N ASN A 138 -8.00 16.84 -3.46
CA ASN A 138 -7.69 16.90 -4.89
C ASN A 138 -8.16 15.66 -5.69
N MET A 139 -8.60 14.60 -5.01
CA MET A 139 -9.15 13.40 -5.65
C MET A 139 -10.61 13.62 -6.02
N LYS A 140 -10.97 13.36 -7.28
CA LYS A 140 -12.30 13.70 -7.81
C LYS A 140 -13.32 12.55 -7.75
N THR A 141 -12.85 11.34 -7.49
CA THR A 141 -13.64 10.10 -7.58
C THR A 141 -13.67 9.38 -6.25
N THR A 142 -14.71 8.60 -6.02
CA THR A 142 -14.74 7.66 -4.89
C THR A 142 -13.74 6.53 -5.07
N THR A 143 -13.35 5.94 -3.95
CA THR A 143 -12.53 4.73 -3.86
C THR A 143 -13.39 3.51 -3.53
N ILE A 144 -12.89 2.30 -3.72
CA ILE A 144 -13.54 1.08 -3.23
C ILE A 144 -13.77 1.11 -1.71
N THR A 145 -12.93 1.81 -0.95
CA THR A 145 -13.11 2.02 0.49
C THR A 145 -14.21 3.04 0.79
N ASP A 146 -14.38 4.08 -0.05
CA ASP A 146 -15.56 4.95 0.01
C ASP A 146 -16.84 4.16 -0.25
N GLU A 147 -16.86 3.33 -1.29
CA GLU A 147 -18.01 2.48 -1.61
C GLU A 147 -18.30 1.45 -0.49
N LEU A 148 -17.27 0.95 0.20
CA LEU A 148 -17.44 0.09 1.39
C LEU A 148 -18.08 0.84 2.56
N ARG A 149 -17.72 2.11 2.77
CA ARG A 149 -18.32 2.97 3.79
C ARG A 149 -19.77 3.28 3.43
N LEU A 150 -20.05 3.71 2.20
CA LEU A 150 -21.39 4.01 1.71
C LEU A 150 -22.32 2.78 1.76
N SER A 151 -21.88 1.63 1.25
CA SER A 151 -22.68 0.39 1.22
C SER A 151 -23.00 -0.19 2.60
N SER A 152 -22.27 0.22 3.63
CA SER A 152 -22.51 -0.18 5.02
C SER A 152 -23.21 0.90 5.85
N ASN A 153 -23.74 1.94 5.19
CA ASN A 153 -24.30 3.13 5.85
C ASN A 153 -23.33 3.72 6.88
N MET A 154 -22.07 3.86 6.47
CA MET A 154 -20.94 4.37 7.24
C MET A 154 -20.57 3.56 8.49
N LYS A 155 -21.02 2.31 8.59
CA LYS A 155 -20.73 1.42 9.73
C LYS A 155 -19.37 0.70 9.60
N SER A 156 -18.91 0.44 8.38
CA SER A 156 -17.59 -0.17 8.15
C SER A 156 -16.47 0.73 8.67
N LYS A 157 -15.32 0.12 8.96
CA LYS A 157 -14.11 0.83 9.40
C LYS A 157 -13.08 0.82 8.29
N VAL A 158 -12.59 2.01 7.92
CA VAL A 158 -11.55 2.20 6.90
C VAL A 158 -10.43 3.02 7.51
N ILE A 159 -9.20 2.49 7.48
CA ILE A 159 -7.99 3.13 8.01
C ILE A 159 -6.89 3.02 6.95
N GLY A 160 -6.28 4.15 6.58
CA GLY A 160 -5.08 4.21 5.75
C GLY A 160 -3.82 4.41 6.60
N ILE A 161 -2.75 3.66 6.32
CA ILE A 161 -1.49 3.74 7.08
C ILE A 161 -0.33 3.68 6.08
N ALA A 162 0.59 4.64 6.15
CA ALA A 162 1.83 4.60 5.37
C ALA A 162 2.88 5.58 5.93
N LEU A 163 4.15 5.44 5.55
CA LEU A 163 5.16 6.46 5.87
C LEU A 163 4.98 7.77 5.10
N LYS A 164 4.23 7.74 3.99
CA LYS A 164 3.95 8.86 3.08
C LYS A 164 2.47 9.20 3.17
N ASP A 165 2.14 10.47 3.39
CA ASP A 165 0.77 11.01 3.44
C ASP A 165 -0.10 10.53 2.25
N ARG A 166 0.32 10.77 1.00
CA ARG A 166 -0.40 10.38 -0.21
C ARG A 166 -0.64 8.88 -0.34
N SER A 167 0.23 8.06 0.25
CA SER A 167 0.10 6.60 0.26
C SER A 167 -0.89 6.09 1.31
N ALA A 168 -1.15 6.87 2.36
CA ALA A 168 -2.21 6.58 3.33
C ALA A 168 -3.56 7.15 2.89
N ILE A 169 -3.56 8.40 2.42
CA ILE A 169 -4.74 9.21 2.15
C ILE A 169 -5.49 8.76 0.90
N LEU A 170 -4.80 8.62 -0.23
CA LEU A 170 -5.46 8.34 -1.52
C LEU A 170 -6.10 6.94 -1.55
N PRO A 171 -5.48 5.88 -0.99
CA PRO A 171 -6.14 4.59 -0.82
C PRO A 171 -7.32 4.59 0.15
N ALA A 172 -7.25 5.39 1.22
CA ALA A 172 -8.30 5.40 2.24
C ALA A 172 -9.59 6.07 1.73
N GLY A 173 -9.45 7.07 0.86
CA GLY A 173 -10.58 7.77 0.27
C GLY A 173 -11.12 8.91 1.15
N HIS A 174 -12.23 9.48 0.71
CA HIS A 174 -12.86 10.66 1.31
C HIS A 174 -13.56 10.35 2.64
N THR A 175 -14.06 9.14 2.79
CA THR A 175 -14.95 8.76 3.90
C THR A 175 -14.28 7.91 4.96
N ALA A 176 -12.94 7.78 4.89
CA ALA A 176 -12.15 7.00 5.82
C ALA A 176 -12.36 7.45 7.27
N ASN A 177 -12.29 6.49 8.21
CA ASN A 177 -12.31 6.82 9.63
C ASN A 177 -11.00 7.47 10.07
N ALA A 178 -9.89 7.10 9.43
CA ALA A 178 -8.60 7.71 9.66
C ALA A 178 -7.65 7.47 8.47
N ALA A 179 -6.74 8.40 8.27
CA ALA A 179 -5.47 8.13 7.60
C ALA A 179 -4.33 8.59 8.51
N TYR A 180 -3.33 7.74 8.70
CA TYR A 180 -2.15 8.01 9.50
C TYR A 180 -0.90 7.97 8.64
N TRP A 181 -0.04 8.98 8.79
CA TRP A 181 1.24 9.01 8.12
C TRP A 181 2.35 9.49 9.03
N TYR A 182 3.57 9.07 8.71
CA TYR A 182 4.75 9.42 9.48
C TYR A 182 5.19 10.87 9.21
N ASP A 183 5.46 11.63 10.26
CA ASP A 183 6.10 12.95 10.23
C ASP A 183 7.55 12.81 10.73
N GLY A 184 8.50 13.15 9.85
CA GLY A 184 9.93 13.03 10.15
C GLY A 184 10.48 14.16 11.01
N SER A 185 9.71 15.24 11.20
CA SER A 185 10.13 16.38 12.02
C SER A 185 10.05 16.09 13.52
N ASN A 186 9.06 15.30 13.94
CA ASN A 186 8.85 14.91 15.33
C ASN A 186 8.94 13.38 15.56
N GLY A 187 8.95 12.57 14.50
CA GLY A 187 9.03 11.11 14.59
C GLY A 187 7.70 10.44 14.93
N PHE A 188 6.56 11.09 14.68
CA PHE A 188 5.24 10.59 15.05
C PHE A 188 4.44 10.13 13.84
N PHE A 189 3.55 9.16 14.03
CA PHE A 189 2.40 9.01 13.15
C PHE A 189 1.37 10.07 13.51
N ILE A 190 0.95 10.80 12.48
CA ILE A 190 0.08 11.97 12.57
C ILE A 190 -1.15 11.78 11.67
N SER A 191 -2.11 12.69 11.81
CA SER A 191 -3.24 12.82 10.91
C SER A 191 -3.52 14.30 10.63
N SER A 192 -4.71 14.61 10.13
CA SER A 192 -5.18 15.99 9.93
C SER A 192 -6.61 16.17 10.43
N SER A 193 -7.02 17.44 10.56
CA SER A 193 -8.37 17.82 10.96
C SER A 193 -9.45 17.41 9.96
N TYR A 194 -9.07 16.90 8.79
CA TYR A 194 -10.00 16.24 7.87
C TYR A 194 -10.61 14.97 8.49
N TYR A 195 -9.81 14.20 9.24
CA TYR A 195 -10.22 12.89 9.77
C TYR A 195 -10.68 12.94 11.23
N MET A 196 -10.00 13.73 12.06
CA MET A 196 -10.20 13.74 13.51
C MET A 196 -9.75 15.05 14.14
N LYS A 197 -10.26 15.36 15.33
CA LYS A 197 -9.81 16.53 16.11
C LYS A 197 -8.54 16.25 16.89
N GLU A 198 -8.41 15.03 17.39
CA GLU A 198 -7.30 14.57 18.24
C GLU A 198 -6.90 13.15 17.84
N LEU A 199 -5.62 12.80 18.01
CA LEU A 199 -5.16 11.44 17.80
C LEU A 199 -5.80 10.52 18.85
N PRO A 200 -6.27 9.32 18.50
CA PRO A 200 -6.79 8.38 19.50
C PRO A 200 -5.66 7.88 20.40
N GLN A 201 -6.04 7.45 21.62
CA GLN A 201 -5.09 7.07 22.67
C GLN A 201 -4.03 6.07 22.21
N TRP A 202 -4.41 5.07 21.43
CA TRP A 202 -3.47 4.05 20.95
C TRP A 202 -2.37 4.61 20.04
N VAL A 203 -2.68 5.65 19.23
CA VAL A 203 -1.68 6.34 18.39
C VAL A 203 -0.77 7.18 19.26
N GLN A 204 -1.33 7.89 20.25
CA GLN A 204 -0.54 8.67 21.20
C GLN A 204 0.44 7.75 21.97
N ASP A 205 -0.03 6.60 22.44
CA ASP A 205 0.79 5.64 23.18
C ASP A 205 1.82 4.95 22.28
N PHE A 206 1.52 4.72 21.00
CA PHE A 206 2.52 4.29 20.03
C PHE A 206 3.61 5.35 19.85
N ASN A 207 3.22 6.61 19.62
CA ASN A 207 4.16 7.72 19.40
C ASN A 207 5.08 7.94 20.62
N LYS A 208 4.55 7.80 21.84
CA LYS A 208 5.33 7.89 23.10
C LYS A 208 6.44 6.83 23.22
N LYS A 209 6.37 5.73 22.45
CA LYS A 209 7.46 4.72 22.42
C LYS A 209 8.71 5.24 21.70
N GLU A 210 8.58 6.31 20.91
CA GLU A 210 9.67 6.93 20.14
C GLU A 210 10.49 5.92 19.32
N LEU A 211 9.82 4.91 18.76
CA LEU A 211 10.46 3.81 18.01
C LEU A 211 11.41 4.28 16.90
N PRO A 212 11.14 5.37 16.15
CA PRO A 212 12.10 5.84 15.15
C PRO A 212 13.48 6.16 15.71
N LYS A 213 13.56 6.75 16.92
CA LYS A 213 14.85 7.01 17.58
C LYS A 213 15.56 5.70 17.91
N LYS A 214 14.82 4.72 18.45
CA LYS A 214 15.34 3.38 18.79
C LYS A 214 15.82 2.59 17.57
N TYR A 215 15.15 2.75 16.43
CA TYR A 215 15.54 2.08 15.20
C TYR A 215 16.74 2.75 14.53
N LEU A 216 16.76 4.08 14.50
CA LEU A 216 17.89 4.85 13.95
C LEU A 216 19.13 4.84 14.85
N SER A 217 19.02 4.43 16.11
CA SER A 217 20.19 4.19 16.98
C SER A 217 20.90 2.86 16.69
N GLN A 218 20.37 2.03 15.78
CA GLN A 218 20.96 0.74 15.41
C GLN A 218 21.64 0.86 14.05
N PRO A 219 22.77 0.17 13.83
CA PRO A 219 23.37 0.09 12.51
C PRO A 219 22.44 -0.65 11.55
N TRP A 220 22.45 -0.24 10.28
CA TRP A 220 21.83 -1.02 9.23
C TRP A 220 22.86 -1.98 8.65
N ASN A 221 22.68 -3.27 8.97
CA ASN A 221 23.45 -4.38 8.43
C ASN A 221 22.66 -5.11 7.35
N ALA A 222 23.36 -5.78 6.44
CA ALA A 222 22.75 -6.83 5.62
C ALA A 222 22.19 -7.95 6.52
N LEU A 223 21.05 -8.51 6.13
CA LEU A 223 20.38 -9.57 6.92
C LEU A 223 21.09 -10.92 6.77
N LEU A 224 21.56 -11.22 5.56
CA LEU A 224 22.38 -12.39 5.26
C LEU A 224 23.87 -11.99 5.18
N PRO A 225 24.80 -12.94 5.19
CA PRO A 225 26.18 -12.68 4.79
C PRO A 225 26.26 -12.04 3.40
N MET A 226 27.18 -11.08 3.22
CA MET A 226 27.27 -10.28 1.99
C MET A 226 27.51 -11.12 0.73
N ASP A 227 28.29 -12.20 0.85
CA ASP A 227 28.58 -13.15 -0.24
C ASP A 227 27.34 -13.94 -0.70
N GLN A 228 26.27 -13.97 0.09
CA GLN A 228 25.02 -14.62 -0.29
C GLN A 228 24.13 -13.74 -1.16
N TYR A 229 24.38 -12.43 -1.30
CA TYR A 229 23.58 -11.52 -2.13
C TYR A 229 23.92 -11.62 -3.63
N THR A 230 23.91 -12.84 -4.16
CA THR A 230 24.30 -13.17 -5.55
C THR A 230 23.40 -12.59 -6.63
N GLU A 231 22.19 -12.12 -6.30
CA GLU A 231 21.26 -11.48 -7.24
C GLU A 231 21.32 -9.95 -7.21
N SER A 232 22.26 -9.39 -6.45
CA SER A 232 22.57 -7.95 -6.38
C SER A 232 23.86 -7.64 -7.12
N LEU A 233 24.05 -6.36 -7.46
CA LEU A 233 25.37 -5.84 -7.83
C LEU A 233 26.29 -5.81 -6.61
N PRO A 234 27.62 -5.71 -6.81
CA PRO A 234 28.55 -5.48 -5.71
C PRO A 234 28.15 -4.26 -4.86
N ASP A 235 28.39 -4.37 -3.55
CA ASP A 235 28.37 -3.25 -2.61
C ASP A 235 29.41 -2.22 -3.07
N ASP A 236 29.06 -0.93 -3.11
CA ASP A 236 29.79 0.14 -3.81
C ASP A 236 29.71 0.04 -5.35
N ASN A 237 28.60 0.49 -5.92
CA ASN A 237 28.44 0.62 -7.37
C ASN A 237 27.87 1.98 -7.82
N LYS A 238 28.01 2.29 -9.11
CA LYS A 238 27.65 3.58 -9.71
C LYS A 238 26.16 3.97 -9.66
N TYR A 239 25.29 3.06 -9.24
CA TYR A 239 23.85 3.29 -9.13
C TYR A 239 23.42 3.63 -7.69
N GLU A 240 24.35 3.65 -6.74
CA GLU A 240 24.11 3.95 -5.33
C GLU A 240 24.40 5.41 -5.00
N LEU A 241 23.79 5.89 -3.91
CA LEU A 241 24.01 7.24 -3.39
C LEU A 241 24.71 7.15 -2.04
N VAL A 242 25.71 8.02 -1.85
CA VAL A 242 26.46 8.11 -0.60
C VAL A 242 25.73 9.02 0.38
N TRP A 243 25.53 8.56 1.61
CA TRP A 243 24.96 9.38 2.67
C TRP A 243 25.94 10.49 3.09
N LYS A 244 25.42 11.65 3.50
CA LYS A 244 26.29 12.70 4.06
C LYS A 244 26.95 12.16 5.33
N GLY A 245 28.28 12.14 5.35
CA GLY A 245 29.08 11.58 6.44
C GLY A 245 29.74 10.24 6.11
N GLU A 246 29.38 9.61 4.98
CA GLU A 246 30.09 8.44 4.45
C GLU A 246 30.99 8.83 3.27
N THR A 247 32.01 8.01 3.00
CA THR A 247 32.87 8.14 1.81
C THR A 247 32.45 7.21 0.68
N LYS A 248 31.74 6.12 1.00
CA LYS A 248 31.25 5.08 0.08
C LYS A 248 29.92 4.51 0.59
N PRO A 249 29.03 4.03 -0.29
CA PRO A 249 27.72 3.50 0.10
C PRO A 249 27.85 1.99 0.41
N VAL A 250 28.61 1.65 1.45
CA VAL A 250 28.90 0.24 1.79
C VAL A 250 28.32 -0.16 3.13
N PHE A 251 27.96 -1.43 3.26
CA PHE A 251 27.52 -1.98 4.53
C PHE A 251 28.67 -2.20 5.51
N PRO A 252 28.44 -2.04 6.83
CA PRO A 252 27.21 -1.55 7.45
C PRO A 252 27.11 -0.03 7.53
N HIS A 253 25.88 0.50 7.51
CA HIS A 253 25.63 1.94 7.70
C HIS A 253 25.41 2.27 9.18
N ASP A 254 26.19 3.20 9.73
CA ASP A 254 26.06 3.71 11.10
C ASP A 254 24.94 4.76 11.20
N LEU A 255 23.69 4.30 11.24
CA LEU A 255 22.54 5.20 11.21
C LEU A 255 22.54 6.23 12.34
N ALA A 256 23.09 5.88 13.51
CA ALA A 256 23.15 6.76 14.67
C ALA A 256 23.97 8.02 14.37
N LYS A 257 25.06 7.87 13.62
CA LYS A 257 25.88 9.01 13.14
C LYS A 257 25.28 9.71 11.92
N LEU A 258 24.57 8.98 11.07
CA LEU A 258 24.11 9.50 9.78
C LEU A 258 22.81 10.28 9.86
N TYR A 259 21.84 9.84 10.67
CA TYR A 259 20.50 10.42 10.65
C TYR A 259 20.46 11.93 10.94
N PRO A 260 21.29 12.53 11.83
CA PRO A 260 21.26 13.97 12.07
C PRO A 260 21.55 14.82 10.82
N SER A 261 22.46 14.39 9.95
CA SER A 261 22.84 15.11 8.73
C SER A 261 22.02 14.72 7.49
N ASN A 262 21.19 13.67 7.59
CA ASN A 262 20.46 13.08 6.47
C ASN A 262 18.93 13.13 6.67
N GLY A 263 18.43 14.24 7.22
CA GLY A 263 16.99 14.49 7.36
C GLY A 263 16.41 14.10 8.72
N GLY A 264 17.24 13.92 9.75
CA GLY A 264 16.80 13.64 11.11
C GLY A 264 16.03 12.31 11.19
N LEU A 265 14.95 12.31 11.95
CA LEU A 265 14.07 11.14 12.06
C LEU A 265 13.36 10.81 10.74
N GLY A 266 13.39 11.71 9.75
CA GLY A 266 12.91 11.45 8.39
C GLY A 266 13.71 10.38 7.64
N MET A 267 14.99 10.15 8.01
CA MET A 267 15.87 9.17 7.37
C MET A 267 15.29 7.75 7.40
N ILE A 268 14.46 7.42 8.41
CA ILE A 268 13.86 6.08 8.57
C ILE A 268 13.06 5.62 7.35
N ARG A 269 12.55 6.54 6.52
CA ARG A 269 11.82 6.20 5.28
C ARG A 269 12.71 5.55 4.23
N SER A 270 14.02 5.69 4.35
CA SER A 270 15.03 5.18 3.42
C SER A 270 15.81 3.99 4.00
N THR A 271 15.34 3.42 5.11
CA THR A 271 15.96 2.24 5.76
C THR A 271 14.92 1.12 5.90
N PRO A 272 15.32 -0.15 6.08
CA PRO A 272 14.37 -1.24 6.31
C PRO A 272 13.49 -1.01 7.55
N PHE A 273 13.95 -0.20 8.51
CA PHE A 273 13.20 0.12 9.71
C PHE A 273 11.94 0.94 9.43
N GLY A 274 11.82 1.62 8.28
CA GLY A 274 10.56 2.23 7.86
C GLY A 274 9.45 1.20 7.65
N ASN A 275 9.78 0.04 7.08
CA ASN A 275 8.82 -1.05 6.91
C ASN A 275 8.45 -1.67 8.26
N THR A 276 9.45 -1.88 9.14
CA THR A 276 9.22 -2.35 10.52
C THR A 276 8.31 -1.39 11.28
N LEU A 277 8.60 -0.09 11.23
CA LEU A 277 7.79 0.94 11.88
C LEU A 277 6.34 0.94 11.38
N THR A 278 6.13 0.78 10.07
CA THR A 278 4.79 0.72 9.47
C THR A 278 4.03 -0.53 9.91
N LYS A 279 4.72 -1.68 9.95
CA LYS A 279 4.16 -2.94 10.45
C LYS A 279 3.79 -2.85 11.92
N ASP A 280 4.65 -2.28 12.76
CA ASP A 280 4.40 -2.20 14.21
C ASP A 280 3.26 -1.25 14.56
N PHE A 281 2.94 -0.29 13.67
CA PHE A 281 1.83 0.64 13.83
C PHE A 281 0.48 0.06 13.40
N ALA A 282 0.46 -0.85 12.42
CA ALA A 282 -0.74 -1.43 11.81
C ALA A 282 -1.31 -2.61 12.61
#